data_AF-A0A674D0P6-F1
#
_entry.id   AF-A0A674D0P6-F1
#
_cell.length_a   1.000
_cell.length_b   1.000
_cell.length_c   1.000
_cell.angle_alpha   90.00
_cell.angle_beta   90.00
_cell.angle_gamma   90.00
#
_symmetry.space_group_name_H-M   'P 1'
#
loop_
_entity.id
_entity.type
_entity.pdbx_description
1 polymer ?
#
loop_
_entity_poly.entity_id
_entity_poly.type
_entity_poly.pdbx_seq_one_letter_code
_entity_poly.pdbx_strand_id
1 'polypeptide(L)'
;SANTFNEFEFDLGERITKLSLWGNDAGTRLGAVMFTTSENRQFFEKMTSWGLKTEYTIDVGSGICLGLQGRYGSDINSMGFLFINTIKSSVLTDMEYPTLSLFKPQVSSSIDVCRRKTLTKTSSWSVSNKIESTLNVSVKAGIPDLVEVSSGFSLTVGVEQSTSLEKTETITESDTINVKIPPGRTLDVEITVGKANMDLDYRATVKVTCMNGSQLVFPSNGTYTGVTYTSARVSTKER
;
A
#
# COMPACT_ATOMS: atom_id res chain seq x y z
N SER A 1 29.78 -29.33 21.46
CA SER A 1 29.56 -27.95 21.94
C SER A 1 28.34 -27.41 21.23
N ALA A 2 27.33 -26.93 21.96
CA ALA A 2 26.20 -26.25 21.33
C ALA A 2 26.71 -24.93 20.76
N ASN A 3 26.52 -24.70 19.46
CA ASN A 3 26.83 -23.40 18.86
C ASN A 3 25.86 -22.37 19.45
N THR A 4 26.37 -21.44 20.25
CA THR A 4 25.61 -20.31 20.75
C THR A 4 25.63 -19.21 19.70
N PHE A 5 24.46 -18.72 19.31
CA PHE A 5 24.31 -17.56 18.44
C PHE A 5 23.50 -16.48 19.19
N ASN A 6 23.73 -15.23 18.82
CA ASN A 6 22.92 -14.09 19.23
C ASN A 6 22.04 -13.66 18.06
N GLU A 7 20.81 -13.28 18.35
CA GLU A 7 19.79 -12.98 17.34
C GLU A 7 19.20 -11.59 17.59
N PHE A 8 18.80 -10.94 16.50
CA PHE A 8 18.02 -9.72 16.52
C PHE A 8 16.90 -9.84 15.49
N GLU A 9 15.66 -9.84 15.95
CA GLU A 9 14.48 -9.83 15.10
C GLU A 9 13.94 -8.40 15.01
N PHE A 10 13.78 -7.89 13.80
CA PHE A 10 13.26 -6.54 13.55
C PHE A 10 11.75 -6.51 13.71
N ASP A 11 11.25 -5.50 14.42
CA ASP A 11 9.81 -5.22 14.46
C ASP A 11 9.36 -4.66 13.10
N LEU A 12 8.05 -4.78 12.79
CA LEU A 12 7.51 -4.25 11.54
C LEU A 12 7.72 -2.73 11.45
N GLY A 13 8.33 -2.29 10.35
CA GLY A 13 8.65 -0.87 10.14
C GLY A 13 9.92 -0.38 10.86
N GLU A 14 10.53 -1.22 11.70
CA GLU A 14 11.76 -0.86 12.38
C GLU A 14 12.93 -0.78 11.38
N ARG A 15 13.71 0.27 11.51
CA ARG A 15 14.81 0.61 10.59
C ARG A 15 16.11 0.85 11.35
N ILE A 16 17.24 0.59 10.70
CA ILE A 16 18.55 0.88 11.26
C ILE A 16 18.81 2.39 11.18
N THR A 17 19.16 3.01 12.30
CA THR A 17 19.49 4.45 12.38
C THR A 17 20.98 4.70 12.46
N LYS A 18 21.75 3.73 12.96
CA LYS A 18 23.22 3.76 13.01
C LYS A 18 23.77 2.36 12.77
N LEU A 19 24.81 2.26 11.97
CA LEU A 19 25.55 1.02 11.75
C LEU A 19 27.05 1.31 11.84
N SER A 20 27.74 0.46 12.57
CA SER A 20 29.20 0.45 12.65
C SER A 20 29.72 -0.96 12.44
N LEU A 21 30.79 -1.06 11.67
CA LEU A 21 31.49 -2.31 11.38
C LEU A 21 32.95 -2.18 11.81
N TRP A 22 33.54 -3.30 12.20
CA TRP A 22 34.97 -3.39 12.49
C TRP A 22 35.57 -4.56 11.72
N GLY A 23 36.80 -4.39 11.24
CA GLY A 23 37.64 -5.52 10.85
C GLY A 23 38.27 -6.18 12.08
N ASN A 24 38.84 -7.36 11.90
CA ASN A 24 39.63 -8.05 12.93
C ASN A 24 41.05 -7.49 13.12
N ASP A 25 41.30 -6.23 12.75
CA ASP A 25 42.61 -5.55 12.75
C ASP A 25 43.69 -6.10 11.79
N ALA A 26 43.72 -7.42 11.54
CA ALA A 26 44.58 -8.02 10.53
C ALA A 26 44.10 -7.77 9.07
N GLY A 27 42.91 -7.18 8.90
CA GLY A 27 42.33 -6.91 7.58
C GLY A 27 41.89 -8.17 6.83
N THR A 28 41.66 -9.28 7.54
CA THR A 28 41.36 -10.58 6.93
C THR A 28 39.96 -11.10 7.19
N ARG A 29 39.28 -10.56 8.22
CA ARG A 29 37.92 -10.94 8.65
C ARG A 29 37.13 -9.73 9.12
N LEU A 30 35.81 -9.86 9.11
CA LEU A 30 34.91 -9.01 9.91
C LEU A 30 35.12 -9.32 11.39
N GLY A 31 35.30 -8.27 12.20
CA GLY A 31 35.57 -8.37 13.64
C GLY A 31 34.40 -7.99 14.53
N ALA A 32 33.51 -7.09 14.09
CA ALA A 32 32.29 -6.76 14.83
C ALA A 32 31.21 -6.09 13.95
N VAL A 33 29.97 -6.20 14.41
CA VAL A 33 28.78 -5.52 13.89
C VAL A 33 28.05 -4.88 15.06
N MET A 34 27.81 -3.56 14.97
CA MET A 34 26.96 -2.85 15.91
C MET A 34 25.93 -2.04 15.15
N PHE A 35 24.65 -2.17 15.50
CA PHE A 35 23.62 -1.27 14.98
C PHE A 35 22.65 -0.83 16.06
N THR A 36 22.03 0.33 15.82
CA THR A 36 20.93 0.87 16.61
C THR A 36 19.74 1.10 15.69
N THR A 37 18.54 0.83 16.19
CA THR A 37 17.30 0.91 15.40
C THR A 37 16.50 2.18 15.70
N SER A 38 15.39 2.38 14.98
CA SER A 38 14.43 3.47 15.23
C SER A 38 13.72 3.34 16.58
N GLU A 39 13.62 2.13 17.11
CA GLU A 39 13.05 1.85 18.43
C GLU A 39 14.09 1.97 19.56
N ASN A 40 15.26 2.54 19.26
CA ASN A 40 16.40 2.67 20.18
C ASN A 40 16.91 1.33 20.74
N ARG A 41 16.65 0.22 20.05
CA ARG A 41 17.22 -1.10 20.38
C ARG A 41 18.62 -1.20 19.79
N GLN A 42 19.50 -1.94 20.46
CA GLN A 42 20.89 -2.11 20.04
C GLN A 42 21.24 -3.58 19.91
N PHE A 43 21.96 -3.90 18.84
CA PHE A 43 22.63 -5.19 18.64
C PHE A 43 24.12 -4.95 18.50
N PHE A 44 24.94 -5.67 19.26
CA PHE A 44 26.40 -5.53 19.19
C PHE A 44 27.10 -6.88 19.38
N GLU A 45 27.58 -7.42 18.27
CA GLU A 45 28.34 -8.66 18.24
C GLU A 45 29.77 -8.41 17.79
N LYS A 46 30.71 -9.05 18.49
CA LYS A 46 32.14 -8.84 18.28
C LYS A 46 32.95 -10.10 18.56
N MET A 47 34.14 -10.16 17.97
CA MET A 47 35.15 -11.15 18.32
C MET A 47 35.47 -11.13 19.83
N THR A 48 35.70 -12.31 20.41
CA THR A 48 35.80 -12.49 21.87
C THR A 48 37.19 -12.29 22.44
N SER A 49 38.25 -12.44 21.62
CA SER A 49 39.63 -12.41 22.10
C SER A 49 40.42 -11.17 21.70
N TRP A 50 40.27 -10.69 20.46
CA TRP A 50 41.03 -9.54 19.97
C TRP A 50 40.26 -8.24 20.23
N GLY A 51 40.99 -7.17 20.54
CA GLY A 51 40.39 -5.86 20.76
C GLY A 51 39.92 -5.21 19.46
N LEU A 52 38.81 -4.48 19.50
CA LEU A 52 38.36 -3.65 18.39
C LEU A 52 39.26 -2.43 18.25
N LYS A 53 39.63 -2.09 17.00
CA LYS A 53 40.42 -0.89 16.68
C LYS A 53 39.58 0.12 15.90
N THR A 54 39.81 0.24 14.59
CA THR A 54 39.13 1.22 13.74
C THR A 54 37.66 0.85 13.57
N GLU A 55 36.79 1.76 14.01
CA GLU A 55 35.35 1.75 13.73
C GLU A 55 35.09 2.34 12.34
N TYR A 56 34.30 1.64 11.54
CA TYR A 56 33.78 2.14 10.28
C TYR A 56 32.28 2.42 10.45
N THR A 57 31.93 3.68 10.67
CA THR A 57 30.54 4.15 10.68
C THR A 57 30.01 4.19 9.26
N ILE A 58 28.86 3.56 9.03
CA ILE A 58 28.26 3.38 7.71
C ILE A 58 27.07 4.33 7.56
N ASP A 59 26.98 5.00 6.41
CA ASP A 59 25.76 5.72 6.02
C ASP A 59 24.67 4.69 5.67
N VAL A 60 23.60 4.69 6.46
CA VAL A 60 22.48 3.74 6.34
C VAL A 60 21.38 4.24 5.41
N GLY A 61 21.52 5.44 4.82
CA GLY A 61 20.55 6.00 3.88
C GLY A 61 19.16 6.16 4.49
N SER A 62 18.19 5.36 4.03
CA SER A 62 16.84 5.32 4.59
C SER A 62 16.73 4.48 5.88
N GLY A 63 17.74 3.67 6.17
CA GLY A 63 17.74 2.67 7.25
C GLY A 63 17.06 1.34 6.89
N ILE A 64 16.48 1.23 5.68
CA ILE A 64 15.84 0.01 5.20
C ILE A 64 16.89 -0.92 4.59
N CYS A 65 17.18 -2.01 5.29
CA CYS A 65 18.14 -3.02 4.87
C CYS A 65 17.49 -4.04 3.93
N LEU A 66 18.05 -4.20 2.73
CA LEU A 66 17.64 -5.21 1.75
C LEU A 66 18.34 -6.57 1.96
N GLY A 67 19.38 -6.59 2.79
CA GLY A 67 20.16 -7.78 3.08
C GLY A 67 21.65 -7.50 3.24
N LEU A 68 22.45 -8.55 3.09
CA LEU A 68 23.88 -8.55 3.32
C LEU A 68 24.61 -8.91 2.03
N GLN A 69 25.80 -8.33 1.83
CA GLN A 69 26.70 -8.71 0.74
C GLN A 69 28.12 -8.85 1.27
N GLY A 70 28.84 -9.89 0.85
CA GLY A 70 30.15 -10.18 1.42
C GLY A 70 30.91 -11.32 0.76
N ARG A 71 31.95 -11.76 1.47
CA ARG A 71 32.78 -12.93 1.16
C ARG A 71 32.92 -13.77 2.41
N TYR A 72 32.86 -15.08 2.25
CA TYR A 72 32.96 -16.03 3.34
C TYR A 72 33.82 -17.24 2.97
N GLY A 73 34.27 -17.95 3.99
CA GLY A 73 34.93 -19.25 3.91
C GLY A 73 34.59 -20.02 5.17
N SER A 74 35.60 -20.37 5.98
CA SER A 74 35.36 -20.87 7.34
C SER A 74 34.76 -19.80 8.27
N ASP A 75 35.03 -18.52 7.97
CA ASP A 75 34.51 -17.36 8.71
C ASP A 75 33.96 -16.31 7.73
N ILE A 76 33.43 -15.21 8.25
CA ILE A 76 33.06 -14.03 7.46
C ILE A 76 34.31 -13.22 7.14
N ASN A 77 34.80 -13.32 5.91
CA ASN A 77 35.97 -12.56 5.44
C ASN A 77 35.67 -11.06 5.34
N SER A 78 34.51 -10.71 4.79
CA SER A 78 34.04 -9.34 4.64
C SER A 78 32.52 -9.34 4.50
N MET A 79 31.84 -8.36 5.06
CA MET A 79 30.39 -8.21 4.94
C MET A 79 30.01 -6.73 5.01
N GLY A 80 29.01 -6.34 4.22
CA GLY A 80 28.34 -5.06 4.29
C GLY A 80 26.83 -5.24 4.24
N PHE A 81 26.11 -4.20 4.63
CA PHE A 81 24.65 -4.14 4.62
C PHE A 81 24.22 -3.35 3.38
N LEU A 82 23.23 -3.86 2.66
CA LEU A 82 22.64 -3.20 1.50
C LEU A 82 21.47 -2.35 1.95
N PHE A 83 21.60 -1.04 1.87
CA PHE A 83 20.53 -0.11 2.23
C PHE A 83 19.89 0.54 1.00
N ILE A 84 18.59 0.79 1.08
CA ILE A 84 17.95 1.76 0.18
C ILE A 84 18.45 3.16 0.59
N ASN A 85 18.92 3.94 -0.38
CA ASN A 85 19.27 5.34 -0.17
C ASN A 85 18.08 6.14 0.39
N THR A 86 18.33 7.33 0.94
CA THR A 86 17.27 8.20 1.46
C THR A 86 16.13 8.37 0.46
N ILE A 87 14.93 7.99 0.87
CA ILE A 87 13.76 7.89 0.00
C ILE A 87 13.10 9.26 -0.14
N LYS A 88 12.82 9.65 -1.38
CA LYS A 88 12.03 10.84 -1.72
C LYS A 88 10.54 10.51 -1.80
N SER A 89 10.19 9.39 -2.44
CA SER A 89 8.80 8.97 -2.63
C SER A 89 8.71 7.47 -2.94
N SER A 90 7.61 6.85 -2.49
CA SER A 90 7.23 5.49 -2.85
C SER A 90 5.82 5.49 -3.43
N VAL A 91 5.65 4.98 -4.66
CA VAL A 91 4.38 5.03 -5.38
C VAL A 91 4.06 3.65 -5.97
N LEU A 92 2.86 3.14 -5.70
CA LEU A 92 2.23 2.03 -6.42
C LEU A 92 1.56 2.58 -7.68
N THR A 93 2.05 2.20 -8.85
CA THR A 93 1.65 2.76 -10.15
C THR A 93 1.56 1.66 -11.20
N ASP A 94 1.27 2.02 -12.46
CA ASP A 94 1.04 1.08 -13.56
C ASP A 94 -0.03 0.02 -13.21
N MET A 95 -1.16 0.49 -12.66
CA MET A 95 -2.22 -0.35 -12.11
C MET A 95 -3.07 -1.00 -13.19
N GLU A 96 -3.28 -2.30 -13.07
CA GLU A 96 -4.16 -3.11 -13.90
C GLU A 96 -5.11 -3.95 -13.02
N TYR A 97 -6.35 -4.13 -13.50
CA TYR A 97 -7.37 -4.97 -12.85
C TYR A 97 -7.77 -6.12 -13.79
N PRO A 98 -7.03 -7.25 -13.82
CA PRO A 98 -7.21 -8.28 -14.84
C PRO A 98 -8.58 -8.95 -14.82
N THR A 99 -9.24 -8.99 -13.66
CA THR A 99 -10.54 -9.65 -13.47
C THR A 99 -11.73 -8.69 -13.59
N LEU A 100 -11.49 -7.40 -13.88
CA LEU A 100 -12.54 -6.36 -13.91
C LEU A 100 -13.66 -6.66 -14.89
N SER A 101 -13.35 -7.15 -16.09
CA SER A 101 -14.33 -7.49 -17.12
C SER A 101 -15.15 -8.75 -16.82
N LEU A 102 -14.65 -9.61 -15.93
CA LEU A 102 -15.30 -10.86 -15.50
C LEU A 102 -16.15 -10.65 -14.25
N PHE A 103 -15.93 -9.54 -13.53
CA PHE A 103 -16.63 -9.25 -12.29
C PHE A 103 -18.10 -8.93 -12.55
N LYS A 104 -18.99 -9.63 -11.85
CA LYS A 104 -20.43 -9.38 -11.88
C LYS A 104 -20.84 -8.65 -10.61
N PRO A 105 -21.16 -7.34 -10.68
CA PRO A 105 -21.49 -6.58 -9.48
C PRO A 105 -22.73 -7.13 -8.78
N GLN A 106 -22.60 -7.46 -7.50
CA GLN A 106 -23.75 -7.71 -6.64
C GLN A 106 -24.24 -6.38 -6.09
N VAL A 107 -25.30 -5.86 -6.72
CA VAL A 107 -25.86 -4.56 -6.37
C VAL A 107 -26.99 -4.73 -5.37
N SER A 108 -26.85 -4.09 -4.22
CA SER A 108 -27.94 -3.92 -3.26
C SER A 108 -28.59 -2.56 -3.47
N SER A 109 -29.91 -2.52 -3.60
CA SER A 109 -30.69 -1.28 -3.70
C SER A 109 -31.11 -0.83 -2.31
N SER A 110 -30.82 0.43 -1.96
CA SER A 110 -31.46 1.09 -0.83
C SER A 110 -32.53 2.05 -1.34
N ILE A 111 -33.78 1.85 -0.90
CA ILE A 111 -34.88 2.81 -1.13
C ILE A 111 -34.74 3.92 -0.11
N ASP A 112 -34.69 5.16 -0.57
CA ASP A 112 -34.65 6.33 0.31
C ASP A 112 -35.67 7.38 -0.14
N VAL A 113 -36.51 7.83 0.79
CA VAL A 113 -37.51 8.89 0.56
C VAL A 113 -36.89 10.27 0.84
N CYS A 114 -35.64 10.32 1.31
CA CYS A 114 -34.96 11.54 1.68
C CYS A 114 -34.23 12.19 0.48
N ARG A 115 -34.48 13.49 0.26
CA ARG A 115 -33.94 14.31 -0.86
C ARG A 115 -32.40 14.36 -0.93
N ARG A 116 -31.71 13.95 0.13
CA ARG A 116 -30.25 14.02 0.26
C ARG A 116 -29.75 12.81 1.02
N LYS A 117 -28.81 12.07 0.42
CA LYS A 117 -28.20 10.90 1.05
C LYS A 117 -26.69 11.02 1.05
N THR A 118 -26.13 10.79 2.22
CA THR A 118 -24.69 10.68 2.41
C THR A 118 -24.26 9.24 2.16
N LEU A 119 -23.35 9.03 1.22
CA LEU A 119 -22.81 7.73 0.84
C LEU A 119 -21.31 7.69 1.13
N THR A 120 -20.79 6.54 1.53
CA THR A 120 -19.38 6.37 1.88
C THR A 120 -18.71 5.44 0.89
N LYS A 121 -17.92 6.01 -0.03
CA LYS A 121 -17.08 5.26 -0.95
C LYS A 121 -15.77 4.86 -0.26
N THR A 122 -15.29 3.67 -0.55
CA THR A 122 -14.00 3.19 -0.05
C THR A 122 -13.15 2.59 -1.16
N SER A 123 -11.84 2.70 -1.00
CA SER A 123 -10.84 2.10 -1.89
C SER A 123 -9.65 1.65 -1.05
N SER A 124 -9.26 0.40 -1.18
CA SER A 124 -8.11 -0.19 -0.47
C SER A 124 -7.33 -1.11 -1.41
N TRP A 125 -6.02 -0.96 -1.44
CA TRP A 125 -5.11 -1.86 -2.16
C TRP A 125 -4.23 -2.58 -1.15
N SER A 126 -4.35 -3.90 -1.07
CA SER A 126 -3.40 -4.69 -0.28
C SER A 126 -2.03 -4.67 -0.94
N VAL A 127 -0.96 -4.68 -0.16
CA VAL A 127 0.41 -4.74 -0.69
C VAL A 127 1.15 -5.92 -0.07
N SER A 128 1.99 -6.56 -0.87
CA SER A 128 2.73 -7.75 -0.45
C SER A 128 3.93 -7.41 0.45
N ASN A 129 4.41 -8.41 1.20
CA ASN A 129 5.62 -8.33 2.03
C ASN A 129 5.62 -7.23 3.10
N LYS A 130 4.43 -6.76 3.52
CA LYS A 130 4.24 -5.73 4.55
C LYS A 130 5.00 -4.43 4.24
N ILE A 131 5.19 -4.12 2.97
CA ILE A 131 5.98 -2.97 2.55
C ILE A 131 5.40 -1.64 3.02
N GLU A 132 4.09 -1.57 3.26
CA GLU A 132 3.39 -0.45 3.87
C GLU A 132 3.87 -0.13 5.29
N SER A 133 4.45 -1.10 6.01
CA SER A 133 5.01 -0.87 7.34
C SER A 133 6.37 -0.16 7.30
N THR A 134 7.14 -0.36 6.23
CA THR A 134 8.49 0.20 6.05
C THR A 134 8.54 1.39 5.10
N LEU A 135 7.60 1.47 4.15
CA LEU A 135 7.46 2.54 3.17
C LEU A 135 6.11 3.23 3.32
N ASN A 136 6.13 4.57 3.29
CA ASN A 136 4.92 5.35 3.09
C ASN A 136 4.54 5.32 1.60
N VAL A 137 3.75 4.31 1.21
CA VAL A 137 3.35 4.08 -0.19
C VAL A 137 2.08 4.86 -0.51
N SER A 138 2.17 5.71 -1.54
CA SER A 138 1.00 6.30 -2.19
C SER A 138 0.59 5.47 -3.41
N VAL A 139 -0.64 5.59 -3.85
CA VAL A 139 -1.17 4.91 -5.04
C VAL A 139 -1.43 5.94 -6.13
N LYS A 140 -1.05 5.64 -7.36
CA LYS A 140 -1.39 6.40 -8.57
C LYS A 140 -2.10 5.46 -9.53
N ALA A 141 -3.43 5.48 -9.51
CA ALA A 141 -4.28 4.54 -10.23
C ALA A 141 -5.64 5.14 -10.54
N GLY A 142 -6.31 4.60 -11.56
CA GLY A 142 -7.75 4.78 -11.75
C GLY A 142 -8.52 3.89 -10.77
N ILE A 143 -9.61 4.39 -10.20
CA ILE A 143 -10.42 3.64 -9.23
C ILE A 143 -11.59 2.97 -9.98
N PRO A 144 -11.81 1.66 -9.80
CA PRO A 144 -12.98 0.98 -10.36
C PRO A 144 -14.30 1.61 -9.88
N ASP A 145 -15.20 1.89 -10.81
CA ASP A 145 -16.51 2.48 -10.54
C ASP A 145 -17.64 1.69 -11.19
N LEU A 146 -18.85 1.81 -10.62
CA LEU A 146 -20.03 1.05 -11.01
C LEU A 146 -20.91 1.90 -11.93
N VAL A 147 -21.18 1.37 -13.11
CA VAL A 147 -22.07 2.02 -14.08
C VAL A 147 -23.24 1.11 -14.44
N GLU A 148 -24.38 1.73 -14.70
CA GLU A 148 -25.53 1.04 -15.29
C GLU A 148 -25.38 0.97 -16.81
N VAL A 149 -25.70 -0.19 -17.37
CA VAL A 149 -25.79 -0.44 -18.81
C VAL A 149 -27.11 -1.14 -19.13
N SER A 150 -27.49 -1.23 -20.40
CA SER A 150 -28.75 -1.86 -20.81
C SER A 150 -28.89 -3.33 -20.36
N SER A 151 -27.77 -4.04 -20.15
CA SER A 151 -27.73 -5.41 -19.67
C SER A 151 -27.62 -5.55 -18.13
N GLY A 152 -27.73 -4.46 -17.38
CA GLY A 152 -27.63 -4.45 -15.91
C GLY A 152 -26.53 -3.50 -15.41
N PHE A 153 -25.56 -4.05 -14.68
CA PHE A 153 -24.45 -3.27 -14.10
C PHE A 153 -23.11 -3.78 -14.61
N SER A 154 -22.17 -2.86 -14.80
CA SER A 154 -20.79 -3.17 -15.20
C SER A 154 -19.80 -2.29 -14.43
N LEU A 155 -18.53 -2.71 -14.41
CA LEU A 155 -17.44 -1.93 -13.86
C LEU A 155 -16.68 -1.18 -14.96
N THR A 156 -16.25 0.02 -14.63
CA THR A 156 -15.32 0.82 -15.45
C THR A 156 -14.17 1.31 -14.57
N VAL A 157 -13.07 1.76 -15.15
CA VAL A 157 -11.96 2.35 -14.39
C VAL A 157 -11.99 3.86 -14.59
N GLY A 158 -12.01 4.60 -13.48
CA GLY A 158 -11.97 6.06 -13.51
C GLY A 158 -10.62 6.62 -13.96
N VAL A 159 -10.54 7.95 -14.04
CA VAL A 159 -9.30 8.64 -14.37
C VAL A 159 -8.24 8.37 -13.30
N GLU A 160 -6.99 8.23 -13.75
CA GLU A 160 -5.84 8.05 -12.86
C GLU A 160 -5.69 9.24 -11.90
N GLN A 161 -5.58 8.96 -10.60
CA GLN A 161 -5.38 9.94 -9.55
C GLN A 161 -4.42 9.42 -8.48
N SER A 162 -3.84 10.35 -7.71
CA SER A 162 -3.01 10.02 -6.56
C SER A 162 -3.84 9.93 -5.28
N THR A 163 -3.67 8.85 -4.53
CA THR A 163 -4.37 8.55 -3.27
C THR A 163 -3.47 7.79 -2.29
N SER A 164 -3.91 7.61 -1.05
CA SER A 164 -3.35 6.66 -0.09
C SER A 164 -3.75 5.22 -0.43
N LEU A 165 -3.05 4.24 0.17
CA LEU A 165 -3.39 2.80 0.08
C LEU A 165 -4.81 2.50 0.57
N GLU A 166 -5.30 3.26 1.53
CA GLU A 166 -6.68 3.22 2.01
C GLU A 166 -7.29 4.60 1.91
N LYS A 167 -8.43 4.72 1.25
CA LYS A 167 -9.19 5.96 1.10
C LYS A 167 -10.65 5.71 1.48
N THR A 168 -11.18 6.58 2.32
CA THR A 168 -12.61 6.69 2.59
C THR A 168 -13.07 8.08 2.19
N GLU A 169 -14.10 8.15 1.37
CA GLU A 169 -14.67 9.41 0.90
C GLU A 169 -16.18 9.42 1.11
N THR A 170 -16.67 10.51 1.68
CA THR A 170 -18.09 10.71 1.93
C THR A 170 -18.65 11.64 0.86
N ILE A 171 -19.51 11.11 0.01
CA ILE A 171 -20.19 11.87 -1.03
C ILE A 171 -21.63 12.16 -0.59
N THR A 172 -22.14 13.33 -0.95
CA THR A 172 -23.55 13.67 -0.75
C THR A 172 -24.22 13.67 -2.11
N GLU A 173 -25.03 12.65 -2.36
CA GLU A 173 -25.87 12.60 -3.56
C GLU A 173 -27.15 13.40 -3.30
N SER A 174 -27.43 14.34 -4.20
CA SER A 174 -28.66 15.12 -4.20
C SER A 174 -29.12 15.33 -5.63
N ASP A 175 -30.36 14.94 -5.91
CA ASP A 175 -30.98 15.15 -7.20
C ASP A 175 -32.18 16.11 -7.05
N THR A 176 -32.49 16.85 -8.12
CA THR A 176 -33.65 17.75 -8.17
C THR A 176 -34.63 17.24 -9.21
N ILE A 177 -35.74 16.68 -8.71
CA ILE A 177 -36.76 16.07 -9.56
C ILE A 177 -37.85 17.09 -9.84
N ASN A 178 -37.98 17.51 -11.10
CA ASN A 178 -39.10 18.33 -11.56
C ASN A 178 -40.24 17.44 -12.04
N VAL A 179 -41.24 17.25 -11.17
CA VAL A 179 -42.39 16.39 -11.44
C VAL A 179 -43.62 17.21 -11.82
N LYS A 180 -44.33 16.84 -12.90
CA LYS A 180 -45.65 17.38 -13.24
C LYS A 180 -46.74 16.40 -12.78
N ILE A 181 -47.58 16.83 -11.84
CA ILE A 181 -48.68 16.01 -11.30
C ILE A 181 -49.98 16.42 -11.99
N PRO A 182 -50.65 15.53 -12.75
CA PRO A 182 -51.95 15.84 -13.35
C PRO A 182 -53.03 16.09 -12.28
N PRO A 183 -54.03 16.94 -12.56
CA PRO A 183 -55.13 17.19 -11.62
C PRO A 183 -55.87 15.89 -11.25
N GLY A 184 -56.03 15.65 -9.94
CA GLY A 184 -56.76 14.49 -9.43
C GLY A 184 -55.98 13.17 -9.38
N ARG A 185 -54.66 13.19 -9.62
CA ARG A 185 -53.79 12.00 -9.62
C ARG A 185 -52.78 12.04 -8.48
N THR A 186 -52.34 10.85 -8.04
CA THR A 186 -51.26 10.70 -7.05
C THR A 186 -50.01 10.16 -7.74
N LEU A 187 -48.84 10.67 -7.39
CA LEU A 187 -47.57 10.16 -7.91
C LEU A 187 -46.71 9.62 -6.77
N ASP A 188 -46.35 8.34 -6.85
CA ASP A 188 -45.32 7.74 -6.03
C ASP A 188 -43.95 8.04 -6.66
N VAL A 189 -43.04 8.64 -5.89
CA VAL A 189 -41.65 8.88 -6.30
C VAL A 189 -40.75 7.99 -5.48
N GLU A 190 -39.92 7.20 -6.14
CA GLU A 190 -38.95 6.31 -5.51
C GLU A 190 -37.55 6.67 -6.00
N ILE A 191 -36.63 6.88 -5.06
CA ILE A 191 -35.23 7.15 -5.35
C ILE A 191 -34.42 5.94 -4.90
N THR A 192 -33.66 5.36 -5.83
CA THR A 192 -32.82 4.19 -5.57
C THR A 192 -31.38 4.49 -5.92
N VAL A 193 -30.47 3.95 -5.11
CA VAL A 193 -29.03 3.95 -5.39
C VAL A 193 -28.55 2.52 -5.30
N GLY A 194 -27.80 2.06 -6.29
CA GLY A 194 -27.16 0.76 -6.27
C GLY A 194 -25.83 0.84 -5.53
N LYS A 195 -25.64 0.00 -4.51
CA LYS A 195 -24.35 -0.19 -3.82
C LYS A 195 -23.69 -1.48 -4.27
N ALA A 196 -22.41 -1.42 -4.65
CA ALA A 196 -21.58 -2.60 -4.89
C ALA A 196 -20.35 -2.62 -3.98
N ASN A 197 -20.04 -3.80 -3.45
CA ASN A 197 -18.74 -4.09 -2.87
C ASN A 197 -17.91 -4.81 -3.95
N MET A 198 -16.67 -4.37 -4.12
CA MET A 198 -15.72 -4.93 -5.07
C MET A 198 -14.61 -5.66 -4.34
N ASP A 199 -14.23 -6.79 -4.92
CA ASP A 199 -13.07 -7.58 -4.56
C ASP A 199 -12.43 -8.02 -5.88
N LEU A 200 -11.32 -7.39 -6.23
CA LEU A 200 -10.67 -7.51 -7.53
C LEU A 200 -9.18 -7.74 -7.35
N ASP A 201 -8.63 -8.72 -8.06
CA ASP A 201 -7.19 -8.84 -8.20
C ASP A 201 -6.63 -7.64 -8.96
N TYR A 202 -5.45 -7.17 -8.54
CA TYR A 202 -4.70 -6.14 -9.26
C TYR A 202 -3.25 -6.57 -9.52
N ARG A 203 -2.67 -5.98 -10.56
CA ARG A 203 -1.23 -6.01 -10.85
C ARG A 203 -0.73 -4.57 -10.96
N ALA A 204 0.44 -4.29 -10.39
CA ALA A 204 1.02 -2.96 -10.37
C ALA A 204 2.54 -3.02 -10.20
N THR A 205 3.16 -1.85 -10.16
CA THR A 205 4.58 -1.66 -9.92
C THR A 205 4.79 -0.73 -8.73
N VAL A 206 5.62 -1.11 -7.77
CA VAL A 206 6.10 -0.18 -6.74
C VAL A 206 7.36 0.50 -7.24
N LYS A 207 7.33 1.83 -7.26
CA LYS A 207 8.43 2.70 -7.66
C LYS A 207 8.90 3.54 -6.47
N VAL A 208 10.08 3.20 -5.96
CA VAL A 208 10.77 3.94 -4.90
C VAL A 208 11.80 4.86 -5.56
N THR A 209 11.64 6.16 -5.41
CA THR A 209 12.59 7.17 -5.90
C THR A 209 13.38 7.72 -4.73
N CYS A 210 14.70 7.70 -4.84
CA CYS A 210 15.62 8.21 -3.82
C CYS A 210 15.95 9.69 -4.06
N MET A 211 16.43 10.37 -3.02
CA MET A 211 16.82 11.79 -3.07
C MET A 211 17.97 12.05 -4.07
N ASN A 212 18.84 11.07 -4.29
CA ASN A 212 19.92 11.13 -5.29
C ASN A 212 19.46 10.81 -6.73
N GLY A 213 18.15 10.59 -6.96
CA GLY A 213 17.58 10.28 -8.26
C GLY A 213 17.57 8.79 -8.64
N SER A 214 18.25 7.91 -7.89
CA SER A 214 18.19 6.47 -8.15
C SER A 214 16.79 5.92 -7.88
N GLN A 215 16.41 4.87 -8.60
CA GLN A 215 15.09 4.24 -8.47
C GLN A 215 15.23 2.75 -8.20
N LEU A 216 14.38 2.25 -7.29
CA LEU A 216 14.12 0.83 -7.10
C LEU A 216 12.70 0.56 -7.58
N VAL A 217 12.55 -0.38 -8.51
CA VAL A 217 11.29 -0.69 -9.19
C VAL A 217 11.07 -2.19 -9.15
N PHE A 218 9.91 -2.63 -8.66
CA PHE A 218 9.57 -4.05 -8.59
C PHE A 218 8.06 -4.25 -8.70
N PRO A 219 7.61 -5.41 -9.24
CA PRO A 219 6.19 -5.71 -9.37
C PRO A 219 5.53 -5.92 -8.00
N SER A 220 4.27 -5.56 -7.89
CA SER A 220 3.40 -5.87 -6.75
C SER A 220 2.05 -6.34 -7.26
N ASN A 221 1.57 -7.44 -6.69
CA ASN A 221 0.24 -7.96 -6.94
C ASN A 221 -0.52 -8.01 -5.62
N GLY A 222 -1.83 -7.88 -5.69
CA GLY A 222 -2.67 -7.96 -4.51
C GLY A 222 -4.14 -7.88 -4.87
N THR A 223 -4.92 -7.46 -3.89
CA THR A 223 -6.37 -7.38 -3.97
C THR A 223 -6.78 -5.94 -3.71
N TYR A 224 -7.59 -5.41 -4.62
CA TYR A 224 -8.33 -4.18 -4.44
C TYR A 224 -9.69 -4.51 -3.81
N THR A 225 -10.01 -3.84 -2.70
CA THR A 225 -11.34 -3.85 -2.13
C THR A 225 -11.92 -2.45 -2.14
N GLY A 226 -13.21 -2.33 -2.45
CA GLY A 226 -13.84 -1.03 -2.51
C GLY A 226 -15.35 -1.07 -2.42
N VAL A 227 -15.92 0.03 -1.95
CA VAL A 227 -17.36 0.27 -1.97
C VAL A 227 -17.63 1.42 -2.91
N THR A 228 -18.50 1.19 -3.89
CA THR A 228 -19.00 2.27 -4.76
C THR A 228 -20.51 2.21 -4.91
N TYR A 229 -21.03 3.27 -5.53
CA TYR A 229 -22.44 3.48 -5.76
C TYR A 229 -22.69 3.93 -7.20
N THR A 230 -23.83 3.54 -7.78
CA THR A 230 -24.31 4.18 -9.00
C THR A 230 -24.78 5.60 -8.72
N SER A 231 -24.99 6.38 -9.77
CA SER A 231 -25.85 7.56 -9.69
C SER A 231 -27.24 7.19 -9.15
N ALA A 232 -27.89 8.13 -8.49
CA ALA A 232 -29.27 7.95 -8.04
C ALA A 232 -30.22 7.80 -9.24
N ARG A 233 -31.15 6.85 -9.13
CA ARG A 233 -32.24 6.66 -10.09
C ARG A 233 -33.54 7.07 -9.48
N VAL A 234 -34.35 7.75 -10.28
CA VAL A 234 -35.67 8.22 -9.90
C VAL A 234 -36.72 7.49 -10.73
N SER A 235 -37.60 6.76 -10.06
CA SER A 235 -38.79 6.15 -10.67
C SER A 235 -40.04 6.85 -10.17
N THR A 236 -41.00 7.04 -11.08
CA THR A 236 -42.29 7.68 -10.79
C THR A 236 -43.43 6.76 -11.20
N LYS A 237 -44.41 6.55 -10.33
CA LYS A 237 -45.60 5.73 -10.62
C LYS A 237 -46.87 6.50 -10.32
N GLU A 238 -47.73 6.66 -11.33
CA GLU A 238 -49.02 7.34 -11.21
C GLU A 238 -50.11 6.40 -10.71
N ARG A 239 -50.99 6.90 -9.84
CA ARG A 239 -52.22 6.26 -9.38
C ARG A 239 -53.41 7.17 -9.67
#